data_AF-A0A058ZVY5-F1
#
_entry.id   AF-A0A058ZVY5-F1
#
_cell.length_a   1.000
_cell.length_b   1.000
_cell.length_c   1.000
_cell.angle_alpha   90.00
_cell.angle_beta   90.00
_cell.angle_gamma   90.00
#
_symmetry.space_group_name_H-M   'P 1'
#
loop_
_entity.id
_entity.type
_entity.pdbx_description
1 polymer ?
#
loop_
_entity_poly.entity_id
_entity_poly.type
_entity_poly.pdbx_seq_one_letter_code
_entity_poly.pdbx_strand_id
1 'polypeptide(L)'
;MASIKFKAPFDGQNNFGLWRIKMKVLLRREGSVRALNRNYPNDMTTADIKDMEEKAHSTIQLSLSDKVPREVADEKRVSGLWNKLESLYIKKSITTRLFLK
;
A
#
# COMPACT_ATOMS: atom_id res chain seq x y z
N MET A 1 -16.06 5.92 17.11
CA MET A 1 -14.88 6.38 16.36
C MET A 1 -15.16 6.20 14.87
N ALA A 2 -15.03 7.23 14.05
CA ALA A 2 -15.37 7.15 12.62
C ALA A 2 -14.38 6.23 11.88
N SER A 3 -14.85 5.06 11.46
CA SER A 3 -14.20 4.22 10.46
C SER A 3 -14.11 5.03 9.17
N ILE A 4 -12.90 5.45 8.80
CA ILE A 4 -12.66 6.02 7.48
C ILE A 4 -12.71 4.82 6.52
N LYS A 5 -13.91 4.49 6.05
CA LYS A 5 -14.08 3.55 4.95
C LYS A 5 -13.40 4.16 3.73
N PHE A 6 -12.43 3.44 3.18
CA PHE A 6 -11.82 3.80 1.90
C PHE A 6 -12.95 3.78 0.86
N LYS A 7 -13.38 4.96 0.38
CA LYS A 7 -14.62 5.10 -0.41
C LYS A 7 -14.55 4.41 -1.79
N ALA A 8 -13.35 4.07 -2.27
CA ALA A 8 -13.17 3.28 -3.48
C ALA A 8 -11.83 2.53 -3.45
N PRO A 9 -11.83 1.18 -3.54
CA PRO A 9 -10.59 0.42 -3.67
C PRO A 9 -9.86 0.78 -4.96
N PHE A 10 -8.54 0.62 -4.97
CA PHE A 10 -7.72 0.84 -6.15
C PHE A 10 -7.95 -0.26 -7.16
N ASP A 11 -8.40 0.12 -8.35
CA ASP A 11 -8.77 -0.77 -9.45
C ASP A 11 -7.67 -0.90 -10.52
N GLY A 12 -6.50 -0.28 -10.29
CA GLY A 12 -5.39 -0.27 -11.23
C GLY A 12 -5.52 0.71 -12.40
N GLN A 13 -6.65 1.40 -12.54
CA GLN A 13 -6.91 2.43 -13.56
C GLN A 13 -6.97 3.83 -12.95
N ASN A 14 -7.40 3.93 -11.69
CA ASN A 14 -7.42 5.17 -10.94
C ASN A 14 -6.02 5.80 -10.77
N ASN A 15 -5.99 7.08 -10.41
CA ASN A 15 -4.73 7.78 -10.16
C ASN A 15 -3.98 7.16 -8.97
N PHE A 16 -2.99 6.32 -9.30
CA PHE A 16 -2.16 5.63 -8.30
C PHE A 16 -1.43 6.60 -7.37
N GLY A 17 -1.00 7.77 -7.87
CA GLY A 17 -0.34 8.78 -7.06
C GLY A 17 -1.24 9.30 -5.94
N LEU A 18 -2.50 9.59 -6.26
CA LEU A 18 -3.49 10.04 -5.26
C LEU A 18 -3.84 8.92 -4.27
N TRP A 19 -4.05 7.69 -4.77
CA TRP A 19 -4.29 6.52 -3.92
C TRP A 19 -3.14 6.28 -2.95
N ARG A 20 -1.89 6.33 -3.44
CA ARG A 20 -0.66 6.16 -2.67
C ARG A 20 -0.57 7.16 -1.52
N ILE A 21 -0.89 8.44 -1.77
CA ILE A 21 -0.89 9.47 -0.73
C ILE A 21 -1.93 9.15 0.34
N LYS A 22 -3.17 8.83 -0.06
CA LYS A 22 -4.26 8.47 0.87
C LYS A 22 -3.89 7.24 1.71
N MET A 23 -3.29 6.22 1.09
CA MET A 23 -2.85 5.00 1.77
C MET A 23 -1.75 5.28 2.80
N LYS A 24 -0.73 6.08 2.45
CA LYS A 24 0.31 6.47 3.43
C LYS A 24 -0.26 7.23 4.62
N VAL A 25 -1.26 8.10 4.40
CA VAL A 25 -1.94 8.81 5.49
C VAL A 25 -2.72 7.85 6.38
N LEU A 26 -3.42 6.87 5.79
CA LEU A 26 -4.16 5.85 6.52
C LEU A 26 -3.23 5.00 7.39
N LEU A 27 -2.16 4.46 6.81
CA LEU A 27 -1.16 3.68 7.54
C LEU A 27 -0.47 4.50 8.62
N ARG A 28 -0.26 5.80 8.42
CA ARG A 28 0.30 6.68 9.45
C ARG A 28 -0.67 6.84 10.62
N ARG A 29 -1.96 6.99 10.34
CA ARG A 29 -3.01 7.08 11.36
C ARG A 29 -3.12 5.78 12.18
N GLU A 30 -2.95 4.63 11.53
CA GLU A 30 -2.96 3.32 12.19
C GLU A 30 -1.64 2.98 12.90
N GLY A 31 -0.60 3.81 12.72
CA GLY A 31 0.72 3.58 13.29
C GLY A 31 1.61 2.63 12.48
N SER A 32 1.10 2.04 11.39
CA SER A 32 1.76 0.98 10.62
C SER A 32 2.55 1.46 9.40
N VAL A 33 2.67 2.77 9.17
CA VAL A 33 3.41 3.32 8.02
C VAL A 33 4.89 2.89 7.96
N ARG A 34 5.48 2.57 9.11
CA ARG A 34 6.87 2.11 9.23
C ARG A 34 7.09 0.75 8.57
N ALA A 35 6.06 -0.09 8.51
CA ALA A 35 6.10 -1.40 7.86
C ALA A 35 6.36 -1.33 6.35
N LEU A 36 6.07 -0.19 5.70
CA LEU A 36 6.35 0.01 4.28
C LEU A 36 7.85 -0.05 3.96
N ASN A 37 8.66 0.56 4.83
CA ASN A 37 10.10 0.71 4.62
C ASN A 37 10.94 -0.18 5.56
N ARG A 38 10.28 -0.99 6.39
CA ARG A 38 10.91 -1.80 7.46
C ARG A 38 11.83 -0.99 8.36
N ASN A 39 11.46 0.28 8.60
CA ASN A 39 12.22 1.19 9.44
C ASN A 39 11.61 1.21 10.85
N TYR A 40 12.05 0.25 11.66
CA TYR A 40 11.56 0.04 13.02
C TYR A 40 12.54 0.63 14.04
N PRO A 41 12.05 1.22 15.16
CA PRO A 41 12.91 1.57 16.29
C PRO A 41 13.62 0.33 16.85
N ASN A 42 14.85 0.49 17.33
CA ASN A 42 15.61 -0.61 17.96
C ASN A 42 14.92 -1.17 19.22
N ASP A 43 14.12 -0.35 19.89
CA ASP A 43 13.40 -0.73 21.12
C ASP A 43 12.11 -1.53 20.86
N MET A 44 11.80 -1.80 19.59
CA MET A 44 10.55 -2.45 19.20
C MET A 44 10.69 -3.97 19.19
N THR A 45 9.73 -4.68 19.80
CA THR A 45 9.74 -6.15 19.85
C THR A 45 9.45 -6.75 18.49
N THR A 46 9.99 -7.93 18.21
CA THR A 46 9.67 -8.72 17.00
C THR A 46 8.17 -9.00 16.86
N ALA A 47 7.45 -9.18 17.98
CA ALA A 47 6.01 -9.35 18.01
C ALA A 47 5.27 -8.07 17.56
N ASP A 48 5.67 -6.90 18.06
CA ASP A 48 5.08 -5.61 17.70
C ASP A 48 5.34 -5.27 16.22
N ILE A 49 6.55 -5.59 15.73
CA ILE A 49 6.90 -5.44 14.32
C ILE A 49 5.99 -6.33 13.46
N LYS A 50 5.78 -7.59 13.86
CA LYS A 50 4.94 -8.52 13.11
C LYS A 50 3.48 -8.07 13.08
N ASP A 51 2.92 -7.64 14.20
CA ASP A 51 1.56 -7.09 14.27
C ASP A 51 1.40 -5.84 13.39
N MET A 52 2.42 -4.98 13.40
CA MET A 52 2.45 -3.81 12.52
C MET A 52 2.50 -4.17 11.04
N GLU A 53 3.34 -5.13 10.66
CA GLU A 53 3.41 -5.66 9.29
C GLU A 53 2.06 -6.29 8.89
N GLU A 54 1.46 -7.11 9.72
CA GLU A 54 0.19 -7.79 9.43
C GLU A 54 -0.98 -6.80 9.27
N LYS A 55 -1.03 -5.77 10.12
CA LYS A 55 -1.98 -4.65 9.99
C LYS A 55 -1.78 -3.89 8.69
N ALA A 56 -0.55 -3.47 8.38
CA ALA A 56 -0.27 -2.74 7.14
C ALA A 56 -0.59 -3.60 5.91
N HIS A 57 -0.30 -4.90 5.96
CA HIS A 57 -0.58 -5.83 4.88
C HIS A 57 -2.07 -5.93 4.61
N SER A 58 -2.85 -6.18 5.66
CA SER A 58 -4.31 -6.28 5.60
C SER A 58 -4.94 -4.97 5.13
N THR A 59 -4.49 -3.82 5.65
CA THR A 59 -5.00 -2.50 5.24
C THR A 59 -4.73 -2.21 3.76
N ILE A 60 -3.54 -2.56 3.25
CA ILE A 60 -3.25 -2.40 1.83
C ILE A 60 -4.12 -3.37 1.02
N GLN A 61 -4.19 -4.65 1.36
CA GLN A 61 -5.02 -5.62 0.63
C GLN A 61 -6.49 -5.21 0.57
N LEU A 62 -7.08 -4.76 1.68
CA LEU A 62 -8.48 -4.29 1.74
C LEU A 62 -8.75 -3.03 0.90
N SER A 63 -7.70 -2.29 0.56
CA SER A 63 -7.80 -1.09 -0.27
C SER A 63 -7.52 -1.35 -1.75
N LEU A 64 -7.20 -2.59 -2.13
CA LEU A 64 -7.07 -3.05 -3.50
C LEU A 64 -8.39 -3.69 -3.95
N SER A 65 -8.73 -3.53 -5.22
CA SER A 65 -9.87 -4.22 -5.84
C SER A 65 -9.41 -5.54 -6.45
N ASP A 66 -10.34 -6.47 -6.66
CA ASP A 66 -10.10 -7.77 -7.32
C ASP A 66 -9.51 -7.63 -8.74
N LYS A 67 -9.56 -6.43 -9.32
CA LYS A 67 -8.95 -6.08 -10.61
C LYS A 67 -7.42 -5.91 -10.55
N VAL A 68 -6.84 -5.82 -9.35
CA VAL A 68 -5.39 -5.75 -9.16
C VAL A 68 -4.78 -7.14 -9.40
N PRO A 69 -3.64 -7.25 -10.11
CA PRO A 69 -3.04 -8.55 -10.41
C PRO A 69 -2.78 -9.39 -9.17
N ARG A 70 -3.13 -10.68 -9.21
CA ARG A 70 -2.86 -11.64 -8.13
C ARG A 70 -1.39 -11.68 -7.71
N GLU A 71 -0.49 -11.39 -8.64
CA GLU A 71 0.95 -11.27 -8.36
C GLU A 71 1.29 -10.21 -7.30
N VAL A 72 0.45 -9.19 -7.15
CA VAL A 72 0.56 -8.20 -6.08
C VAL A 72 -0.10 -8.76 -4.82
N ALA A 73 -1.29 -9.35 -4.93
CA ALA A 73 -2.04 -9.88 -3.80
C ALA A 73 -1.34 -11.05 -3.06
N ASP A 74 -0.59 -11.89 -3.77
CA ASP A 74 0.13 -13.06 -3.23
C ASP A 74 1.44 -12.69 -2.50
N GLU A 75 1.83 -11.41 -2.52
CA GLU A 75 3.07 -10.97 -1.89
C GLU A 75 2.94 -10.99 -0.37
N LYS A 76 3.73 -11.86 0.29
CA LYS A 76 3.64 -12.12 1.73
C LYS A 76 4.20 -11.00 2.62
N ARG A 77 4.95 -10.05 2.05
CA ARG A 77 5.61 -8.97 2.78
C ARG A 77 5.06 -7.62 2.38
N VAL A 78 4.69 -6.79 3.37
CA VAL A 78 4.20 -5.41 3.16
C VAL A 78 5.13 -4.58 2.29
N SER A 79 6.43 -4.61 2.59
CA SER A 79 7.43 -3.85 1.84
C SER A 79 7.54 -4.33 0.38
N GLY A 80 7.45 -5.65 0.16
CA GLY A 80 7.45 -6.24 -1.18
C GLY A 80 6.21 -5.84 -1.96
N LEU A 81 5.04 -5.97 -1.33
CA LEU A 81 3.74 -5.59 -1.86
C LEU A 81 3.74 -4.12 -2.30
N TRP A 82 4.21 -3.25 -1.41
CA TRP A 82 4.31 -1.82 -1.64
C TRP A 82 5.26 -1.46 -2.79
N ASN A 83 6.45 -2.05 -2.81
CA ASN A 83 7.43 -1.81 -3.88
C ASN A 83 6.94 -2.31 -5.24
N LYS A 84 6.23 -3.44 -5.27
CA LYS A 84 5.66 -3.99 -6.51
C LYS A 84 4.54 -3.11 -7.04
N LEU A 85 3.65 -2.63 -6.17
CA LEU A 85 2.64 -1.62 -6.51
C LEU A 85 3.28 -0.35 -7.09
N GLU A 86 4.31 0.18 -6.42
CA GLU A 86 5.05 1.34 -6.92
C GLU A 86 5.67 1.07 -8.28
N SER A 87 6.38 -0.06 -8.46
CA SER A 87 7.02 -0.41 -9.73
C SER A 87 6.00 -0.56 -10.87
N LEU A 88 4.89 -1.27 -10.65
CA LEU A 88 3.88 -1.51 -11.68
C LEU A 88 3.15 -0.23 -12.08
N TYR A 89 2.66 0.53 -11.09
CA TYR A 89 1.74 1.64 -11.36
C TYR A 89 2.44 2.99 -11.50
N ILE A 90 3.62 3.20 -10.93
CA ILE A 90 4.43 4.40 -11.24
C ILE A 90 4.94 4.31 -12.68
N LYS A 91 5.53 3.16 -13.09
CA LYS A 91 5.95 2.97 -14.48
C LYS A 91 4.79 3.20 -15.44
N LYS A 92 3.66 2.54 -15.20
CA LYS A 92 2.44 2.72 -16.03
C LYS A 92 2.01 4.19 -16.09
N SER A 93 1.98 4.92 -14.98
CA SER A 93 1.60 6.34 -14.99
C SER A 93 2.59 7.27 -15.72
N ILE A 94 3.89 6.94 -15.72
CA ILE A 94 4.91 7.68 -16.49
C ILE A 94 4.69 7.41 -17.98
N THR A 95 4.53 6.14 -18.35
CA THR A 95 4.27 5.70 -19.71
C THR A 95 2.96 6.31 -20.24
N THR A 96 1.85 6.23 -19.50
CA THR A 96 0.57 6.85 -19.88
C THR A 96 0.67 8.37 -20.08
N ARG A 97 1.45 9.08 -19.25
CA ARG A 97 1.68 10.52 -19.45
C ARG A 97 2.57 10.84 -20.65
N LEU A 98 3.53 9.97 -20.99
CA LEU A 98 4.39 10.12 -22.15
C LEU A 98 3.66 9.85 -23.47
N PHE A 99 2.74 8.88 -23.49
CA PHE A 99 1.98 8.49 -24.69
C PHE A 99 0.74 9.36 -24.98
N LEU A 100 0.40 10.33 -24.13
CA LEU A 100 -0.69 11.28 -24.36
C LEU A 100 -0.21 12.59 -25.01
N LYS A 101 0.85 12.53 -25.82
CA LYS A 101 1.44 13.69 -26.51
C LYS A 101 1.35 13.55 -28.02
#